data_AF-A0A7W1I2N6-F1
#
_entry.id   AF-A0A7W1I2N6-F1
#
_cell.length_a   1.000
_cell.length_b   1.000
_cell.length_c   1.000
_cell.angle_alpha   90.00
_cell.angle_beta   90.00
_cell.angle_gamma   90.00
#
_symmetry.space_group_name_H-M   'P 1'
#
loop_
_entity.id
_entity.type
_entity.pdbx_description
1 polymer ?
#
loop_
_entity_poly.entity_id
_entity_poly.type
_entity_poly.pdbx_seq_one_letter_code
_entity_poly.pdbx_strand_id
1 'polypeptide(L)'
;MAHPPSEEQRQTGHPAGAAPSRAGDEDGLAPETVAPPSGDSGPLATRTRSFVQNPFVFQHHHQLFLLDGTAGEWVLAELRFDLAICRYVEVRRASYQWPREALTVLLSRMVTGDPDDAALLDRATAGFAGWLSGQFQFSHLA
;
A
#
# COMPACT_ATOMS: atom_id res chain seq x y z
N MET A 1 18.67 54.49 27.72
CA MET A 1 19.52 53.86 26.70
C MET A 1 19.18 52.38 26.68
N ALA A 2 18.86 51.66 25.61
CA ALA A 2 18.39 51.93 24.25
C ALA A 2 17.83 50.57 23.75
N HIS A 3 16.77 50.60 22.94
CA HIS A 3 16.07 49.48 22.28
C HIS A 3 16.96 48.74 21.22
N PRO A 4 16.45 47.78 20.40
CA PRO A 4 15.86 46.45 20.64
C PRO A 4 16.53 45.41 19.66
N PRO A 5 15.98 44.22 19.31
CA PRO A 5 16.60 43.29 18.35
C PRO A 5 16.28 43.69 16.89
N SER A 6 17.27 43.55 15.99
CA SER A 6 17.15 43.96 14.58
C SER A 6 16.50 42.90 13.67
N GLU A 7 15.66 43.43 12.79
CA GLU A 7 14.79 42.82 11.78
C GLU A 7 15.51 42.12 10.61
N GLU A 8 14.81 41.10 10.10
CA GLU A 8 14.53 40.83 8.68
C GLU A 8 15.17 41.77 7.64
N GLN A 9 15.94 41.18 6.71
CA GLN A 9 16.09 41.71 5.37
C GLN A 9 15.94 40.60 4.33
N ARG A 10 14.72 40.54 3.77
CA ARG A 10 14.43 40.00 2.46
C ARG A 10 15.23 40.74 1.39
N GLN A 11 15.36 40.06 0.25
CA GLN A 11 15.42 40.56 -1.12
C GLN A 11 16.77 40.62 -1.87
N THR A 12 16.74 39.89 -2.99
CA THR A 12 17.05 40.29 -4.37
C THR A 12 18.42 39.95 -4.95
N GLY A 13 18.36 39.26 -6.11
CA GLY A 13 19.43 39.31 -7.11
C GLY A 13 19.60 38.05 -7.97
N HIS A 14 18.66 37.77 -8.87
CA HIS A 14 19.00 37.26 -10.22
C HIS A 14 19.23 38.52 -11.09
N PRO A 15 20.16 38.53 -12.07
CA PRO A 15 19.84 37.89 -13.35
C PRO A 15 21.00 37.30 -14.18
N ALA A 16 20.56 36.55 -15.17
CA ALA A 16 21.20 36.06 -16.39
C ALA A 16 22.36 36.88 -16.98
N GLY A 17 23.42 36.16 -17.38
CA GLY A 17 24.35 36.52 -18.46
C GLY A 17 24.44 35.31 -19.39
N ALA A 18 23.88 35.39 -20.60
CA ALA A 18 24.54 35.86 -21.83
C ALA A 18 25.25 34.72 -22.56
N ALA A 19 24.61 34.26 -23.64
CA ALA A 19 25.19 33.37 -24.65
C ALA A 19 26.29 34.09 -25.45
N PRO A 20 27.11 33.31 -26.17
CA PRO A 20 27.44 33.68 -27.54
C PRO A 20 27.08 32.58 -28.54
N SER A 21 26.78 33.03 -29.75
CA SER A 21 26.31 32.26 -30.89
C SER A 21 27.43 32.08 -31.92
N ARG A 22 27.52 30.88 -32.48
CA ARG A 22 27.70 30.54 -33.92
C ARG A 22 29.09 30.65 -34.59
N ALA A 23 29.60 29.49 -35.01
CA ALA A 23 30.21 29.14 -36.31
C ALA A 23 30.35 27.59 -36.27
N GLY A 24 29.87 26.75 -37.19
CA GLY A 24 29.90 26.79 -38.65
C GLY A 24 30.69 25.55 -39.13
N ASP A 25 29.98 24.61 -39.79
CA ASP A 25 30.47 23.60 -40.76
C ASP A 25 31.45 22.51 -40.20
N GLU A 26 31.40 21.19 -40.47
CA GLU A 26 31.14 20.41 -41.69
C GLU A 26 30.82 18.93 -41.36
N ASP A 27 30.02 18.32 -42.24
CA ASP A 27 30.05 16.92 -42.72
C ASP A 27 30.24 15.71 -41.78
N GLY A 28 29.30 14.78 -41.86
CA GLY A 28 29.64 13.34 -41.80
C GLY A 28 28.68 12.41 -41.07
N LEU A 29 27.86 11.70 -41.85
CA LEU A 29 27.19 10.42 -41.59
C LEU A 29 25.91 10.39 -40.72
N ALA A 30 24.95 9.64 -41.27
CA ALA A 30 23.59 9.34 -40.80
C ALA A 30 23.58 8.40 -39.56
N PRO A 31 22.40 8.13 -38.97
CA PRO A 31 22.25 7.78 -37.55
C PRO A 31 22.47 6.29 -37.28
N GLU A 32 23.35 5.94 -36.35
CA GLU A 32 23.28 4.65 -35.69
C GLU A 32 22.11 4.67 -34.71
N THR A 33 20.95 4.30 -35.24
CA THR A 33 19.82 3.84 -34.42
C THR A 33 20.28 2.56 -33.73
N VAL A 34 20.88 2.70 -32.56
CA VAL A 34 21.02 1.58 -31.62
C VAL A 34 19.60 1.28 -31.15
N ALA A 35 18.95 0.34 -31.85
CA ALA A 35 17.73 -0.26 -31.36
C ALA A 35 18.02 -0.79 -29.94
N PRO A 36 17.18 -0.47 -28.93
CA PRO A 36 17.28 -1.19 -27.67
C PRO A 36 17.10 -2.67 -27.97
N PRO A 37 17.84 -3.59 -27.31
CA PRO A 37 17.50 -4.99 -27.41
C PRO A 37 16.04 -5.09 -27.01
N SER A 38 15.20 -5.56 -27.94
CA SER A 38 13.84 -6.00 -27.66
C SER A 38 13.95 -7.13 -26.67
N GLY A 39 14.13 -6.77 -25.40
CA GLY A 39 13.89 -7.62 -24.27
C GLY A 39 12.41 -7.91 -24.37
N ASP A 40 12.10 -9.05 -24.96
CA ASP A 40 10.86 -9.77 -24.74
C ASP A 40 10.81 -10.16 -23.26
N SER A 41 10.67 -9.15 -22.41
CA SER A 41 10.14 -9.27 -21.07
C SER A 41 8.64 -9.08 -21.23
N GLY A 42 8.01 -10.00 -21.96
CA GLY A 42 6.61 -10.27 -21.71
C GLY A 42 6.46 -10.42 -20.19
N PRO A 43 5.47 -9.78 -19.55
CA PRO A 43 5.31 -9.93 -18.12
C PRO A 43 5.19 -11.43 -17.88
N LEU A 44 6.18 -12.00 -17.19
CA LEU A 44 6.02 -13.26 -16.51
C LEU A 44 4.94 -12.98 -15.47
N ALA A 45 3.69 -12.98 -15.93
CA ALA A 45 2.50 -13.06 -15.13
C ALA A 45 2.58 -14.42 -14.48
N THR A 46 3.46 -14.50 -13.48
CA THR A 46 3.48 -15.51 -12.45
C THR A 46 2.14 -15.30 -11.79
N ARG A 47 1.12 -15.94 -12.36
CA ARG A 47 -0.23 -15.97 -11.85
C ARG A 47 -0.09 -16.70 -10.54
N THR A 48 0.16 -15.94 -9.47
CA THR A 48 0.17 -16.44 -8.11
C THR A 48 -1.20 -17.08 -7.94
N ARG A 49 -1.21 -18.41 -7.90
CA ARG A 49 -2.42 -19.18 -7.61
C ARG A 49 -2.99 -18.58 -6.33
N SER A 50 -4.26 -18.22 -6.37
CA SER A 50 -4.97 -17.80 -5.16
C SER A 50 -5.06 -19.04 -4.28
N PHE A 51 -4.27 -19.05 -3.21
CA PHE A 51 -4.21 -20.16 -2.24
C PHE A 51 -5.21 -19.98 -1.09
N VAL A 52 -5.91 -18.83 -1.04
CA VAL A 52 -6.85 -18.53 0.03
C VAL A 52 -8.22 -19.11 -0.31
N GLN A 53 -8.59 -20.19 0.38
CA GLN A 53 -9.86 -20.89 0.13
C GLN A 53 -11.04 -20.20 0.82
N ASN A 54 -10.78 -19.47 1.91
CA ASN A 54 -11.78 -18.72 2.66
C ASN A 54 -11.14 -17.45 3.26
N PRO A 55 -11.87 -16.32 3.30
CA PRO A 55 -11.35 -15.10 3.92
C PRO A 55 -11.08 -15.30 5.40
N PHE A 56 -10.09 -14.59 5.93
CA PHE A 56 -9.93 -14.44 7.37
C PHE A 56 -11.08 -13.58 7.90
N VAL A 57 -11.72 -14.06 8.96
CA VAL A 57 -12.85 -13.39 9.59
C VAL A 57 -12.51 -13.12 11.06
N PHE A 58 -12.65 -11.86 11.47
CA PHE A 58 -12.47 -11.47 12.85
C PHE A 58 -13.59 -10.56 13.31
N GLN A 59 -14.29 -10.93 14.38
CA GLN A 59 -15.39 -10.15 14.93
C GLN A 59 -15.03 -9.63 16.32
N HIS A 60 -15.32 -8.36 16.55
CA HIS A 60 -15.22 -7.75 17.87
C HIS A 60 -16.39 -6.78 18.07
N HIS A 61 -17.21 -7.03 19.10
CA HIS A 61 -18.48 -6.33 19.33
C HIS A 61 -19.36 -6.30 18.07
N HIS A 62 -19.68 -5.10 17.58
CA HIS A 62 -20.49 -4.86 16.39
C HIS A 62 -19.65 -4.71 15.12
N GLN A 63 -18.34 -4.89 15.19
CA GLN A 63 -17.44 -4.79 14.05
C GLN A 63 -17.04 -6.18 13.55
N LEU A 64 -17.00 -6.33 12.24
CA LEU A 64 -16.56 -7.52 11.53
C LEU A 64 -15.50 -7.12 10.51
N PHE A 65 -14.32 -7.72 10.61
CA PHE A 65 -13.24 -7.59 9.66
C PHE A 65 -13.19 -8.84 8.78
N LEU A 66 -13.17 -8.63 7.48
CA LEU A 66 -12.96 -9.67 6.47
C LEU A 66 -11.66 -9.33 5.74
N LEU A 67 -10.71 -10.25 5.74
CA LEU A 67 -9.47 -10.13 5.00
C LEU A 67 -9.37 -11.29 4.01
N ASP A 68 -9.46 -10.95 2.73
CA ASP A 68 -9.46 -11.91 1.63
C ASP A 68 -8.20 -11.76 0.76
N GLY A 69 -7.65 -12.89 0.31
CA GLY A 69 -6.43 -12.95 -0.51
C GLY A 69 -6.72 -13.53 -1.89
N THR A 70 -7.46 -12.79 -2.72
CA THR A 70 -7.84 -13.22 -4.06
C THR A 70 -6.86 -12.77 -5.13
N ALA A 71 -6.42 -13.69 -5.99
CA ALA A 71 -5.80 -13.42 -7.29
C ALA A 71 -4.68 -12.35 -7.34
N GLY A 72 -3.90 -12.19 -6.27
CA GLY A 72 -2.75 -11.27 -6.20
C GLY A 72 -2.99 -9.97 -5.46
N GLU A 73 -4.21 -9.74 -4.94
CA GLU A 73 -4.54 -8.61 -4.09
C GLU A 73 -5.13 -9.07 -2.75
N TRP A 74 -4.94 -8.24 -1.72
CA TRP A 74 -5.46 -8.46 -0.38
C TRP A 74 -6.54 -7.43 -0.08
N VAL A 75 -7.77 -7.88 0.08
CA VAL A 75 -8.93 -7.01 0.33
C VAL A 75 -9.30 -7.06 1.79
N LEU A 76 -9.26 -5.91 2.46
CA LEU A 76 -9.76 -5.73 3.81
C LEU A 76 -11.10 -4.99 3.77
N ALA A 77 -12.17 -5.68 4.16
CA ALA A 77 -13.48 -5.08 4.39
C ALA A 77 -13.76 -5.00 5.89
N GLU A 78 -14.23 -3.83 6.32
CA GLU A 78 -14.71 -3.57 7.67
C GLU A 78 -16.21 -3.32 7.59
N LEU A 79 -16.96 -4.11 8.34
CA LEU A 79 -18.39 -4.05 8.42
C LEU A 79 -18.82 -3.75 9.84
N ARG A 80 -19.91 -3.02 9.98
CA ARG A 80 -20.55 -2.76 11.28
C ARG A 80 -21.98 -3.30 11.26
N PHE A 81 -22.36 -3.98 12.32
CA PHE A 81 -23.72 -4.43 12.50
C PHE A 81 -24.65 -3.24 12.74
N ASP A 82 -25.67 -3.10 11.89
CA ASP A 82 -26.71 -2.10 12.03
C ASP A 82 -27.96 -2.75 12.64
N LEU A 83 -28.33 -2.30 13.84
CA LEU A 83 -29.47 -2.81 14.61
C LEU A 83 -30.82 -2.44 14.00
N ALA A 84 -30.93 -1.32 13.28
CA ALA A 84 -32.20 -0.87 12.73
C ALA A 84 -32.68 -1.77 11.58
N ILE A 85 -31.73 -2.36 10.86
CA ILE A 85 -31.96 -3.17 9.65
C ILE A 85 -31.42 -4.60 9.78
N CYS A 86 -30.96 -4.98 10.99
CA CYS A 86 -30.47 -6.31 11.36
C CYS A 86 -29.47 -6.92 10.37
N ARG A 87 -28.53 -6.11 9.86
CA ARG A 87 -27.53 -6.57 8.90
C ARG A 87 -26.19 -5.90 9.11
N TYR A 88 -25.13 -6.57 8.68
CA TYR A 88 -23.83 -5.94 8.54
C TYR A 88 -23.84 -4.99 7.35
N VAL A 89 -23.35 -3.77 7.56
CA VAL A 89 -23.17 -2.75 6.53
C VAL A 89 -21.67 -2.49 6.39
N GLU A 90 -21.17 -2.48 5.17
CA GLU A 90 -19.77 -2.14 4.89
C GLU A 90 -19.51 -0.68 5.25
N VAL A 91 -18.52 -0.47 6.12
CA VAL A 91 -18.06 0.85 6.56
C VAL A 91 -16.86 1.30 5.74
N ARG A 92 -15.96 0.35 5.43
CA ARG A 92 -14.74 0.63 4.68
C ARG A 92 -14.25 -0.60 3.94
N ARG A 93 -13.70 -0.39 2.75
CA ARG A 93 -12.97 -1.41 1.98
C ARG A 93 -11.68 -0.82 1.43
N ALA A 94 -10.61 -1.60 1.46
CA ALA A 94 -9.33 -1.23 0.86
C ALA A 94 -8.62 -2.49 0.31
N SER A 95 -7.88 -2.29 -0.77
CA SER A 95 -7.03 -3.32 -1.37
C SER A 95 -5.57 -3.02 -1.08
N TYR A 96 -4.78 -4.07 -0.87
CA TYR A 96 -3.35 -4.02 -0.57
C TYR A 96 -2.60 -5.00 -1.45
N GLN A 97 -1.37 -4.67 -1.78
CA GLN A 97 -0.53 -5.56 -2.58
C GLN A 97 -0.04 -6.75 -1.76
N TRP A 98 0.25 -6.52 -0.47
CA TRP A 98 0.90 -7.51 0.38
C TRP A 98 0.05 -7.90 1.59
N PRO A 99 0.07 -9.19 2.00
CA PRO A 99 -0.67 -9.65 3.17
C PRO A 99 -0.28 -8.92 4.44
N ARG A 100 1.01 -8.62 4.59
CA ARG A 100 1.55 -7.90 5.75
C ARG A 100 0.93 -6.51 5.86
N GLU A 101 0.80 -5.78 4.77
CA GLU A 101 0.20 -4.43 4.77
C GLU A 101 -1.26 -4.49 5.19
N ALA A 102 -2.01 -5.42 4.60
CA ALA A 102 -3.42 -5.61 4.94
C ALA A 102 -3.60 -5.98 6.42
N LEU A 103 -2.75 -6.85 6.96
CA LEU A 103 -2.74 -7.21 8.37
C LEU A 103 -2.40 -6.01 9.26
N THR A 104 -1.37 -5.24 8.93
CA THR A 104 -0.98 -4.05 9.72
C THR A 104 -2.12 -3.04 9.76
N VAL A 105 -2.84 -2.83 8.65
CA VAL A 105 -4.00 -1.94 8.64
C VAL A 105 -5.20 -2.53 9.40
N LEU A 106 -5.43 -3.84 9.31
CA LEU A 106 -6.45 -4.50 10.13
C LEU A 106 -6.18 -4.27 11.61
N LEU A 107 -4.94 -4.50 12.07
CA LEU A 107 -4.56 -4.34 13.46
C LEU A 107 -4.64 -2.87 13.90
N SER A 108 -4.21 -1.92 13.06
CA SER A 108 -4.28 -0.50 13.42
C SER A 108 -5.71 0.01 13.57
N ARG A 109 -6.68 -0.57 12.85
CA ARG A 109 -8.11 -0.25 12.99
C ARG A 109 -8.74 -0.80 14.26
N MET A 110 -8.11 -1.80 14.88
CA MET A 110 -8.56 -2.36 16.16
C MET A 110 -8.09 -1.54 17.36
N VAL A 111 -7.07 -0.69 17.19
CA VAL A 111 -6.57 0.16 18.27
C VAL A 111 -7.51 1.34 18.48
N THR A 112 -8.10 1.40 19.67
CA THR A 112 -9.02 2.45 20.10
C THR A 112 -8.44 3.35 21.21
N GLY A 113 -7.31 2.95 21.79
CA GLY A 113 -6.74 3.54 23.00
C GLY A 113 -7.27 2.90 24.29
N ASP A 114 -8.04 1.82 24.20
CA ASP A 114 -8.58 1.08 25.33
C ASP A 114 -7.50 0.16 25.96
N PRO A 115 -7.43 0.03 27.28
CA PRO A 115 -6.59 -0.99 27.96
C PRO A 115 -6.72 -2.41 27.38
N ASP A 116 -7.89 -2.78 26.86
CA ASP A 116 -8.17 -4.11 26.30
C ASP A 116 -7.64 -4.30 24.86
N ASP A 117 -7.14 -3.23 24.21
CA ASP A 117 -6.61 -3.29 22.85
C ASP A 117 -5.48 -4.32 22.72
N ALA A 118 -4.62 -4.46 23.74
CA ALA A 118 -3.51 -5.42 23.70
C ALA A 118 -4.01 -6.87 23.57
N ALA A 119 -4.99 -7.25 24.40
CA ALA A 119 -5.58 -8.58 24.35
C ALA A 119 -6.37 -8.82 23.05
N LEU A 120 -7.00 -7.77 22.53
CA LEU A 120 -7.70 -7.79 21.25
C LEU A 120 -6.72 -8.08 20.09
N LEU A 121 -5.61 -7.36 20.04
CA LEU A 121 -4.56 -7.50 19.02
C LEU A 121 -3.90 -8.87 19.08
N ASP A 122 -3.62 -9.39 20.27
CA ASP A 122 -3.04 -10.72 20.45
C ASP A 122 -3.96 -11.80 19.89
N ARG A 123 -5.26 -11.73 20.20
CA ARG A 123 -6.26 -12.66 19.66
C ARG A 123 -6.39 -12.54 18.14
N ALA A 124 -6.39 -11.32 17.60
CA ALA A 124 -6.46 -11.09 16.16
C ALA A 124 -5.23 -11.66 15.44
N THR A 125 -4.04 -11.44 15.99
CA THR A 125 -2.77 -11.92 15.45
C THR A 125 -2.69 -13.44 15.51
N ALA A 126 -3.05 -14.06 16.64
CA ALA A 126 -3.09 -15.50 16.79
C ALA A 126 -4.11 -16.15 15.84
N GLY A 127 -5.31 -15.56 15.71
CA GLY A 127 -6.33 -16.01 14.77
C GLY A 127 -5.86 -15.94 13.32
N PHE A 128 -5.23 -14.82 12.93
CA PHE A 128 -4.67 -14.65 11.59
C PHE A 128 -3.56 -15.66 11.31
N ALA A 129 -2.65 -15.87 12.26
CA ALA A 129 -1.58 -16.85 12.12
C ALA A 129 -2.12 -18.27 11.92
N GLY A 130 -3.11 -18.69 12.72
CA GLY A 130 -3.77 -19.99 12.58
C GLY A 130 -4.47 -20.14 11.22
N TRP A 131 -5.23 -19.13 10.81
CA TRP A 131 -5.88 -19.11 9.50
C TRP A 131 -4.89 -19.20 8.35
N LEU A 132 -3.80 -18.41 8.40
CA LEU A 132 -2.77 -18.36 7.37
C LEU A 132 -2.03 -19.68 7.25
N SER A 133 -1.66 -20.30 8.39
CA SER A 133 -1.05 -21.64 8.40
C SER A 133 -1.97 -22.69 7.78
N GLY A 134 -3.29 -22.61 8.02
CA GLY A 134 -4.28 -23.49 7.41
C GLY A 134 -4.29 -23.40 5.87
N GLN A 135 -4.13 -22.20 5.30
CA GLN A 135 -4.11 -22.03 3.84
C GLN A 135 -2.96 -22.80 3.15
N PHE A 136 -1.81 -22.92 3.82
CA PHE A 136 -0.65 -23.62 3.28
C PHE A 136 -0.72 -25.15 3.45
N GLN A 137 -1.44 -25.65 4.46
CA GLN A 137 -1.58 -27.10 4.67
C GLN A 137 -2.47 -27.77 3.62
N PHE A 138 -3.53 -27.10 3.16
CA PHE A 138 -4.41 -27.63 2.10
C PHE A 138 -3.77 -27.60 0.70
N SER A 139 -2.63 -26.91 0.54
CA SER A 139 -1.94 -26.82 -0.74
C SER A 139 -1.08 -28.05 -1.07
N HIS A 140 -0.89 -28.99 -0.12
CA HIS A 140 0.02 -30.14 -0.27
C HIS A 140 -0.67 -31.49 -0.60
N LEU A 141 -2.00 -31.49 -0.79
CA LEU A 141 -2.78 -32.72 -1.09
C LEU A 141 -3.46 -32.72 -2.48
N ALA A 142 -3.00 -31.87 -3.40
CA ALA A 142 -3.53 -31.78 -4.77
C ALA A 142 -2.50 -32.23 -5.82
#